data_AF-A0A668A0S7-F1
#
_entry.id   AF-A0A668A0S7-F1
#
_cell.length_a   1.000
_cell.length_b   1.000
_cell.length_c   1.000
_cell.angle_alpha   90.00
_cell.angle_beta   90.00
_cell.angle_gamma   90.00
#
_symmetry.space_group_name_H-M   'P 1'
#
loop_
_entity.id
_entity.type
_entity.pdbx_description
1 polymer ?
#
loop_
_entity_poly.entity_id
_entity_poly.type
_entity_poly.pdbx_seq_one_letter_code
_entity_poly.pdbx_strand_id
1 'polypeptide(L)'
;MFHKQECRIQNLAREYCKIFSAEARVIENFGPSLEVIPVYLMYRPANTVPHATVEADLKGVYLRYSFMDYSGRLVMRAGSEVEQKCCTLQHWIHQWTNGNLLLTRLEGVDTKITNVGISIKSTGYQGLSATGNPKVFEQFVSQHQCNYFCGLLGLRSLKALDSLTMPAKHKGSRSPLLQRKIATGSSSPQTGRKAAGSPRLPRKAELEGPAKTKGPKS
;
A
#
# COMPACT_ATOMS: atom_id res chain seq x y z
N MET A 1 17.41 19.67 4.07
CA MET A 1 16.72 18.65 4.87
C MET A 1 15.20 18.65 4.62
N PHE A 2 14.55 19.82 4.62
CA PHE A 2 13.10 19.96 4.37
C PHE A 2 12.58 19.33 3.06
N HIS A 3 13.17 19.69 1.91
CA HIS A 3 12.78 19.14 0.58
C HIS A 3 12.79 17.60 0.49
N LYS A 4 13.73 16.93 1.17
CA LYS A 4 13.83 15.47 1.18
C LYS A 4 12.67 14.85 1.97
N GLN A 5 12.28 15.47 3.08
CA GLN A 5 11.17 15.00 3.90
C GLN A 5 9.83 15.23 3.22
N GLU A 6 9.61 16.40 2.61
CA GLU A 6 8.39 16.70 1.85
C GLU A 6 8.19 15.74 0.67
N CYS A 7 9.26 15.49 -0.09
CA CYS A 7 9.25 14.50 -1.18
C CYS A 7 8.90 13.09 -0.67
N ARG A 8 9.41 12.68 0.50
CA ARG A 8 9.05 11.40 1.12
C ARG A 8 7.58 11.36 1.54
N ILE A 9 7.07 12.42 2.14
CA ILE A 9 5.68 12.53 2.59
C ILE A 9 4.72 12.41 1.41
N GLN A 10 4.95 13.17 0.33
CA GLN A 10 4.09 13.13 -0.85
C GLN A 10 4.13 11.77 -1.54
N ASN A 11 5.32 11.17 -1.69
CA ASN A 11 5.44 9.84 -2.29
C ASN A 11 4.82 8.74 -1.40
N LEU A 12 4.88 8.86 -0.07
CA LEU A 12 4.14 7.96 0.81
C LEU A 12 2.63 8.09 0.61
N ALA A 13 2.12 9.33 0.65
CA ALA A 13 0.70 9.59 0.43
C ALA A 13 0.24 9.05 -0.93
N ARG A 14 1.10 9.14 -1.95
CA ARG A 14 0.87 8.55 -3.27
C ARG A 14 0.73 7.04 -3.24
N GLU A 15 1.58 6.32 -2.51
CA GLU A 15 1.43 4.85 -2.41
C GLU A 15 0.11 4.46 -1.74
N TYR A 16 -0.32 5.15 -0.68
CA TYR A 16 -1.66 4.93 -0.12
C TYR A 16 -2.78 5.29 -1.09
N CYS A 17 -2.65 6.42 -1.80
CA CYS A 17 -3.64 6.86 -2.77
C CYS A 17 -3.81 5.86 -3.91
N LYS A 18 -2.76 5.14 -4.31
CA LYS A 18 -2.89 4.05 -5.30
C LYS A 18 -3.75 2.89 -4.79
N ILE A 19 -3.59 2.50 -3.53
CA ILE A 19 -4.39 1.44 -2.90
C ILE A 19 -5.85 1.89 -2.82
N PHE A 20 -6.08 3.10 -2.28
CA PHE A 20 -7.40 3.72 -2.24
C PHE A 20 -8.06 3.76 -3.63
N SER A 21 -7.33 4.20 -4.65
CA SER A 21 -7.84 4.29 -6.02
C SER A 21 -8.08 2.92 -6.67
N ALA A 22 -7.37 1.88 -6.25
CA ALA A 22 -7.65 0.52 -6.67
C ALA A 22 -8.95 -0.02 -6.03
N GLU A 23 -9.19 0.27 -4.76
CA GLU A 23 -10.46 -0.07 -4.07
C GLU A 23 -11.65 0.71 -4.63
N ALA A 24 -11.47 2.00 -4.91
CA ALA A 24 -12.50 2.84 -5.49
C ALA A 24 -12.85 2.44 -6.93
N ARG A 25 -11.87 1.98 -7.72
CA ARG A 25 -12.05 1.64 -9.14
C ARG A 25 -13.09 0.54 -9.38
N VAL A 26 -13.26 -0.39 -8.45
CA VAL A 26 -14.24 -1.48 -8.60
C VAL A 26 -15.67 -1.05 -8.25
N ILE A 27 -15.87 0.19 -7.80
CA ILE A 27 -17.17 0.74 -7.44
C ILE A 27 -17.61 1.69 -8.56
N GLU A 28 -18.55 1.24 -9.38
CA GLU A 28 -19.02 1.99 -10.57
C GLU A 28 -19.46 3.42 -10.25
N ASN A 29 -20.19 3.59 -9.13
CA ASN A 29 -20.72 4.89 -8.71
C ASN A 29 -19.68 5.83 -8.05
N PHE A 30 -18.42 5.40 -7.94
CA PHE A 30 -17.36 6.26 -7.37
C PHE A 30 -16.85 7.30 -8.38
N GLY A 31 -16.91 6.98 -9.67
CA GLY A 31 -16.35 7.83 -10.73
C GLY A 31 -14.82 7.97 -10.65
N PRO A 32 -14.24 9.05 -11.21
CA PRO A 32 -12.79 9.26 -11.20
C PRO A 32 -12.22 9.35 -9.77
N SER A 33 -11.23 8.53 -9.46
CA SER A 33 -10.57 8.54 -8.15
C SER A 33 -9.51 9.64 -8.05
N LEU A 34 -9.09 9.95 -6.82
CA LEU A 34 -7.98 10.84 -6.53
C LEU A 34 -6.64 10.24 -6.99
N GLU A 35 -5.71 11.10 -7.35
CA GLU A 35 -4.34 10.73 -7.67
C GLU A 35 -3.37 11.75 -7.09
N VAL A 36 -2.51 11.31 -6.16
CA VAL A 36 -1.40 12.12 -5.71
C VAL A 36 -0.27 12.04 -6.74
N ILE A 37 0.16 13.19 -7.27
CA ILE A 37 1.22 13.26 -8.27
C ILE A 37 2.59 12.97 -7.65
N PRO A 38 3.53 12.36 -8.41
CA PRO A 38 4.88 12.13 -7.92
C PRO A 38 5.65 13.43 -7.77
N VAL A 39 6.48 13.50 -6.72
CA VAL A 39 7.51 14.53 -6.53
C VAL A 39 8.87 13.87 -6.63
N TYR A 40 9.77 14.53 -7.35
CA TYR A 40 11.15 14.11 -7.54
C TYR A 40 12.08 15.05 -6.77
N LEU A 41 13.10 14.48 -6.10
CA LEU A 41 14.17 15.26 -5.49
C LEU A 41 15.32 15.41 -6.50
N MET A 42 15.60 16.63 -6.92
CA MET A 42 16.66 16.97 -7.85
C MET A 42 17.89 17.49 -7.10
N TYR A 43 19.06 16.92 -7.38
CA TYR A 43 20.35 17.43 -6.91
C TYR A 43 20.93 18.41 -7.93
N ARG A 44 21.36 19.59 -7.45
CA ARG A 44 21.81 20.74 -8.26
C ARG A 44 23.17 21.22 -7.77
N PRO A 45 24.28 20.58 -8.19
CA PRO A 45 25.61 20.83 -7.61
C PRO A 45 26.16 22.24 -7.89
N ALA A 46 25.72 22.90 -8.96
CA ALA A 46 26.16 24.25 -9.33
C ALA A 46 25.32 25.37 -8.67
N ASN A 47 24.37 25.03 -7.80
CA ASN A 47 23.46 25.98 -7.18
C ASN A 47 23.73 26.10 -5.68
N THR A 48 23.55 27.31 -5.14
CA THR A 48 23.65 27.59 -3.69
C THR A 48 22.66 26.77 -2.86
N VAL A 49 21.51 26.42 -3.44
CA VAL A 49 20.54 25.47 -2.87
C VAL A 49 20.63 24.14 -3.63
N PRO A 50 21.38 23.15 -3.11
CA PRO A 50 21.77 21.95 -3.85
C PRO A 50 20.64 20.94 -4.05
N HIS A 51 19.48 21.13 -3.41
CA HIS A 51 18.34 20.23 -3.54
C HIS A 51 17.08 21.03 -3.84
N ALA A 52 16.29 20.54 -4.79
CA ALA A 52 14.96 21.06 -5.10
C ALA A 52 13.99 19.91 -5.34
N THR A 53 12.71 20.18 -5.20
CA THR A 53 11.64 19.28 -5.63
C THR A 53 11.13 19.68 -7.01
N VAL A 54 10.76 18.69 -7.82
CA VAL A 54 10.14 18.89 -9.14
C VAL A 54 8.93 17.98 -9.23
N GLU A 55 7.84 18.51 -9.77
CA GLU A 55 6.59 17.78 -10.02
C GLU A 55 5.90 18.32 -11.28
N ALA A 56 4.83 17.65 -11.71
CA ALA A 56 4.04 18.09 -12.85
C ALA A 56 3.30 19.40 -12.54
N ASP A 57 3.32 20.33 -13.48
CA ASP A 57 2.55 21.57 -13.40
C ASP A 57 1.06 21.27 -13.66
N LEU A 58 0.23 21.43 -12.62
CA LEU A 58 -1.20 21.17 -12.69
C LEU A 58 -1.93 22.36 -13.31
N LYS A 59 -2.55 22.15 -14.47
CA LYS A 59 -3.33 23.18 -15.17
C LYS A 59 -4.76 23.22 -14.63
N GLY A 60 -5.21 24.39 -14.19
CA GLY A 60 -6.58 24.63 -13.74
C GLY A 60 -6.65 25.44 -12.45
N VAL A 61 -7.79 25.38 -11.76
CA VAL A 61 -8.01 26.12 -10.51
C VAL A 61 -7.39 25.34 -9.35
N TYR A 62 -6.34 25.91 -8.75
CA TYR A 62 -5.70 25.32 -7.58
C TYR A 62 -6.52 25.57 -6.32
N LEU A 63 -6.86 24.49 -5.60
CA LEU A 63 -7.69 24.53 -4.41
C LEU A 63 -7.01 23.82 -3.23
N ARG A 64 -7.34 24.28 -2.01
CA ARG A 64 -7.00 23.60 -0.76
C ARG A 64 -8.24 22.90 -0.22
N TYR A 65 -8.29 21.58 -0.40
CA TYR A 65 -9.44 20.75 0.02
C TYR A 65 -9.41 20.46 1.52
N SER A 66 -8.22 20.30 2.09
CA SER A 66 -7.99 20.21 3.53
C SER A 66 -6.67 20.87 3.92
N PHE A 67 -6.64 21.56 5.06
CA PHE A 67 -5.46 22.25 5.57
C PHE A 67 -5.58 22.51 7.08
N MET A 68 -4.47 22.86 7.72
CA MET A 68 -4.44 23.30 9.12
C MET A 68 -4.63 24.83 9.17
N ASP A 69 -5.59 25.32 9.96
CA ASP A 69 -5.75 26.76 10.20
C ASP A 69 -4.67 27.32 11.15
N TYR A 70 -4.66 28.64 11.34
CA TYR A 70 -3.72 29.33 12.24
C TYR A 70 -3.87 28.93 13.72
N SER A 71 -5.01 28.37 14.11
CA SER A 71 -5.26 27.83 15.45
C SER A 71 -4.79 26.38 15.61
N GLY A 72 -4.21 25.79 14.56
CA GLY A 72 -3.77 24.41 14.54
C GLY A 72 -4.93 23.41 14.45
N ARG A 73 -6.07 23.83 13.92
CA ARG A 73 -7.23 22.97 13.69
C ARG A 73 -7.27 22.48 12.25
N LEU A 74 -7.61 21.21 12.06
CA LEU A 74 -7.85 20.65 10.73
C LEU A 74 -9.15 21.21 10.15
N VAL A 75 -9.06 21.85 8.99
CA VAL A 75 -10.21 22.32 8.20
C VAL A 75 -10.42 21.35 7.04
N MET A 76 -11.65 20.85 6.91
CA MET A 76 -12.08 20.01 5.80
C MET A 76 -13.26 20.69 5.13
N ARG A 77 -13.21 20.81 3.80
CA ARG A 77 -14.34 21.26 3.00
C ARG A 77 -15.14 20.05 2.52
N ALA A 78 -16.42 20.22 2.23
CA ALA A 78 -17.31 19.14 1.79
C ALA A 78 -18.37 19.58 0.77
N GLY A 79 -18.17 20.74 0.14
CA GLY A 79 -19.13 21.35 -0.78
C GLY A 79 -19.08 20.76 -2.20
N SER A 80 -17.91 20.30 -2.65
CA SER A 80 -17.72 19.67 -3.96
C SER A 80 -17.45 18.17 -3.88
N GLU A 81 -17.62 17.47 -5.00
CA GLU A 81 -17.32 16.04 -5.11
C GLU A 81 -15.86 15.73 -4.72
N VAL A 82 -14.91 16.52 -5.21
CA VAL A 82 -13.48 16.35 -4.93
C VAL A 82 -13.20 16.55 -3.44
N GLU A 83 -13.80 17.57 -2.83
CA GLU A 83 -13.69 17.82 -1.38
C GLU A 83 -14.21 16.63 -0.56
N GLN A 84 -15.35 16.06 -0.95
CA GLN A 84 -15.89 14.86 -0.31
C GLN A 84 -14.95 13.66 -0.49
N LYS A 85 -14.39 13.44 -1.68
CA LYS A 85 -13.41 12.37 -1.94
C LYS A 85 -12.13 12.57 -1.12
N CYS A 86 -11.66 13.81 -0.94
CA CYS A 86 -10.51 14.11 -0.07
C CYS A 86 -10.81 13.76 1.40
N CYS A 87 -11.98 14.13 1.90
CA CYS A 87 -12.44 13.77 3.24
C CYS A 87 -12.56 12.24 3.42
N THR A 88 -13.04 11.54 2.38
CA THR A 88 -13.09 10.08 2.35
C THR A 88 -11.71 9.43 2.33
N LEU A 89 -10.75 9.99 1.60
CA LEU A 89 -9.35 9.52 1.63
C LEU A 89 -8.74 9.68 3.03
N GLN A 90 -9.00 10.80 3.72
CA GLN A 90 -8.57 11.02 5.11
C GLN A 90 -9.20 9.98 6.07
N HIS A 91 -10.47 9.64 5.89
CA HIS A 91 -11.14 8.59 6.68
C HIS A 91 -10.59 7.20 6.37
N TRP A 92 -10.46 6.87 5.09
CA TRP A 92 -9.93 5.60 4.61
C TRP A 92 -8.53 5.36 5.17
N ILE A 93 -7.61 6.33 5.06
CA ILE A 93 -6.22 6.16 5.50
C ILE A 93 -6.12 6.09 7.03
N HIS A 94 -6.94 6.86 7.75
CA HIS A 94 -7.03 6.77 9.20
C HIS A 94 -7.45 5.36 9.63
N GLN A 95 -8.47 4.77 8.98
CA GLN A 95 -8.90 3.41 9.28
C GLN A 95 -7.87 2.35 8.83
N TRP A 96 -7.30 2.51 7.63
CA TRP A 96 -6.32 1.60 7.02
C TRP A 96 -5.05 1.48 7.86
N THR A 97 -4.63 2.58 8.47
CA THR A 97 -3.43 2.65 9.32
C THR A 97 -3.73 2.47 10.80
N ASN A 98 -4.94 2.02 11.17
CA ASN A 98 -5.37 1.86 12.57
C ASN A 98 -5.16 3.13 13.42
N GLY A 99 -5.42 4.31 12.84
CA GLY A 99 -5.28 5.61 13.49
C GLY A 99 -3.84 6.09 13.67
N ASN A 100 -2.87 5.50 12.95
CA ASN A 100 -1.47 5.91 13.04
C ASN A 100 -1.09 7.05 12.09
N LEU A 101 -1.83 7.24 11.00
CA LEU A 101 -1.56 8.27 9.99
C LEU A 101 -2.83 9.00 9.60
N LEU A 102 -2.73 10.33 9.49
CA LEU A 102 -3.78 11.19 8.99
C LEU A 102 -3.19 12.19 7.98
N LEU A 103 -3.86 12.40 6.85
CA LEU A 103 -3.50 13.48 5.92
C LEU A 103 -4.08 14.79 6.47
N THR A 104 -3.23 15.79 6.66
CA THR A 104 -3.60 17.09 7.27
C THR A 104 -3.62 18.23 6.26
N ARG A 105 -3.08 18.00 5.06
CA ARG A 105 -3.13 18.94 3.94
C ARG A 105 -3.32 18.17 2.64
N LEU A 106 -4.30 18.59 1.86
CA LEU A 106 -4.65 18.07 0.54
C LEU A 106 -4.97 19.26 -0.35
N GLU A 107 -4.14 19.48 -1.37
CA GLU A 107 -4.25 20.61 -2.29
C GLU A 107 -4.06 20.10 -3.73
N GLY A 108 -4.55 20.83 -4.73
CA GLY A 108 -4.36 20.42 -6.11
C GLY A 108 -5.39 20.99 -7.06
N VAL A 109 -5.56 20.31 -8.19
CA VAL A 109 -6.51 20.67 -9.25
C VAL A 109 -7.32 19.44 -9.60
N ASP A 110 -8.65 19.57 -9.54
CA ASP A 110 -9.59 18.47 -9.72
C ASP A 110 -9.19 17.24 -8.89
N THR A 111 -9.10 16.06 -9.50
CA THR A 111 -8.71 14.82 -8.80
C THR A 111 -7.20 14.65 -8.63
N LYS A 112 -6.39 15.58 -9.13
CA LYS A 112 -4.92 15.55 -9.01
C LYS A 112 -4.48 16.30 -7.76
N ILE A 113 -3.86 15.58 -6.83
CA ILE A 113 -3.44 16.08 -5.52
C ILE A 113 -1.93 16.27 -5.48
N THR A 114 -1.50 17.37 -4.89
CA THR A 114 -0.11 17.70 -4.57
C THR A 114 -0.01 18.34 -3.17
N ASN A 115 1.20 18.69 -2.74
CA ASN A 115 1.50 19.41 -1.51
C ASN A 115 0.87 18.73 -0.27
N VAL A 116 1.04 17.41 -0.17
CA VAL A 116 0.39 16.64 0.89
C VAL A 116 1.07 16.88 2.24
N GLY A 117 0.27 17.06 3.28
CA GLY A 117 0.71 17.11 4.67
C GLY A 117 0.19 15.91 5.45
N ILE A 118 0.94 15.47 6.44
CA ILE A 118 0.56 14.33 7.29
C ILE A 118 0.77 14.63 8.77
N SER A 119 0.04 13.91 9.62
CA SER A 119 0.35 13.72 11.03
C SER A 119 0.47 12.22 11.32
N ILE A 120 1.38 11.86 12.23
CA ILE A 120 1.65 10.47 12.60
C ILE A 120 1.54 10.35 14.11
N LYS A 121 0.78 9.36 14.61
CA LYS A 121 0.52 9.21 16.06
C LYS A 121 1.75 8.76 16.85
N SER A 122 2.59 7.89 16.28
CA SER A 122 3.81 7.36 16.91
C SER A 122 5.06 7.64 16.06
N THR A 123 6.15 8.03 16.71
CA THR A 123 7.42 8.33 16.03
C THR A 123 7.95 7.10 15.29
N GLY A 124 8.37 7.27 14.04
CA GLY A 124 9.04 6.22 13.27
C GLY A 124 8.15 5.42 12.29
N TYR A 125 6.86 5.75 12.16
CA TYR A 125 6.02 5.14 11.12
C TYR A 125 6.64 5.35 9.74
N GLN A 126 6.99 4.24 9.08
CA GLN A 126 7.70 4.22 7.79
C GLN A 126 8.97 5.10 7.72
N GLY A 127 9.67 5.28 8.85
CA GLY A 127 10.89 6.08 8.89
C GLY A 127 10.69 7.58 8.70
N LEU A 128 9.46 8.08 8.90
CA LEU A 128 9.16 9.51 8.85
C LEU A 128 9.33 10.15 10.23
N SER A 129 10.10 11.23 10.28
CA SER A 129 10.15 12.13 11.44
C SER A 129 9.02 13.17 11.29
N ALA A 130 7.77 12.73 11.46
CA ALA A 130 6.65 13.67 11.61
C ALA A 130 6.33 13.81 13.09
N THR A 131 6.21 15.06 13.56
CA THR A 131 5.79 15.35 14.92
C THR A 131 4.32 14.97 15.06
N GLY A 132 4.03 14.00 15.93
CA GLY A 132 2.65 13.62 16.21
C GLY A 132 1.92 14.73 16.93
N ASN A 133 0.74 15.08 16.44
CA ASN A 133 -0.17 15.97 17.15
C ASN A 133 -1.44 15.20 17.50
N PRO A 134 -1.54 14.60 18.71
CA PRO A 134 -2.69 13.79 19.09
C PRO A 134 -4.01 14.55 18.98
N LYS A 135 -4.00 15.87 19.22
CA LYS A 135 -5.18 16.72 19.11
C LYS A 135 -5.78 16.73 17.70
N VAL A 136 -4.95 16.63 16.67
CA VAL A 136 -5.43 16.61 15.27
C VAL A 136 -6.22 15.34 14.97
N PHE A 137 -5.83 14.21 15.56
CA PHE A 137 -6.56 12.94 15.42
C PHE A 137 -7.90 12.99 16.14
N GLU A 138 -7.93 13.44 17.40
CA GLU A 138 -9.16 13.61 18.18
C GLU A 138 -10.13 14.59 17.51
N GLN A 139 -9.59 15.69 16.98
CA GLN A 139 -10.37 16.64 16.22
C GLN A 139 -10.95 16.02 14.95
N PHE A 140 -10.13 15.27 14.19
CA PHE A 140 -10.61 14.59 13.00
C PHE A 140 -11.74 13.61 13.32
N VAL A 141 -11.59 12.77 14.35
CA VAL A 141 -12.63 11.81 14.77
C VAL A 141 -13.93 12.51 15.18
N SER A 142 -13.84 13.61 15.93
CA SER A 142 -15.03 14.34 16.40
C SER A 142 -15.75 15.12 15.30
N GLN A 143 -15.01 15.70 14.34
CA GLN A 143 -15.55 16.57 13.30
C GLN A 143 -15.93 15.84 12.02
N HIS A 144 -15.31 14.68 11.75
CA HIS A 144 -15.60 13.93 10.54
C HIS A 144 -17.06 13.46 10.53
N GLN A 145 -17.72 13.72 9.41
CA GLN A 145 -19.04 13.21 9.10
C GLN A 145 -18.90 12.35 7.85
N CYS A 146 -19.24 11.07 7.96
CA CYS A 146 -19.23 10.18 6.80
C CYS A 146 -20.08 10.79 5.69
N ASN A 147 -19.55 10.78 4.47
CA ASN A 147 -20.25 11.25 3.28
C ASN A 147 -20.63 10.06 2.37
N TYR A 148 -21.20 10.38 1.21
CA TYR A 148 -21.59 9.40 0.19
C TYR A 148 -20.47 8.42 -0.17
N PHE A 149 -19.25 8.92 -0.43
CA PHE A 149 -18.09 8.11 -0.81
C PHE A 149 -17.55 7.25 0.35
N CYS A 150 -17.65 7.72 1.60
CA CYS A 150 -17.35 6.89 2.77
C CYS A 150 -18.29 5.67 2.83
N GLY A 151 -19.57 5.88 2.50
CA GLY A 151 -20.57 4.83 2.41
C GLY A 151 -20.30 3.83 1.28
N LEU A 152 -19.93 4.32 0.10
CA LEU A 152 -19.54 3.47 -1.04
C LEU A 152 -18.39 2.52 -0.71
N LEU A 153 -17.40 3.00 0.04
CA LEU A 153 -16.25 2.20 0.49
C LEU A 153 -16.55 1.36 1.74
N GLY A 154 -17.76 1.42 2.30
CA GLY A 154 -18.14 0.67 3.50
C GLY A 154 -17.29 1.01 4.73
N LEU A 155 -16.83 2.26 4.84
CA LEU A 155 -15.99 2.68 5.95
C LEU A 155 -16.77 2.70 7.27
N ARG A 156 -16.13 2.26 8.36
CA ARG A 156 -16.77 2.28 9.68
C ARG A 156 -16.80 3.71 10.20
N SER A 157 -17.96 4.12 10.72
CA SER A 157 -18.11 5.43 11.37
C SER A 157 -17.07 5.58 12.49
N LEU A 158 -16.34 6.69 12.48
CA LEU A 158 -15.31 6.97 13.49
C LEU A 158 -15.92 7.13 14.90
N LYS A 159 -17.14 7.67 15.00
CA LYS A 159 -17.85 7.83 16.28
C LYS A 159 -18.29 6.50 16.90
N ALA A 160 -18.56 5.49 16.07
CA ALA A 160 -18.90 4.15 16.54
C ALA A 160 -17.66 3.38 17.05
N LEU A 161 -16.46 3.76 16.60
CA LEU A 161 -15.21 3.14 17.01
C LEU A 161 -14.82 3.55 18.45
N ASP A 162 -15.11 4.78 18.87
CA ASP A 162 -14.90 5.23 20.25
C ASP A 162 -15.82 4.50 21.25
N SER A 163 -16.97 4.00 20.81
CA SER A 163 -17.91 3.25 21.67
C SER A 163 -17.58 1.76 21.79
N LEU A 164 -16.67 1.24 20.96
CA LEU A 164 -16.41 -0.20 20.80
C LEU A 164 -14.92 -0.55 20.80
N THR A 165 -14.11 0.07 21.67
CA THR A 165 -12.73 -0.41 21.92
C THR A 165 -12.75 -1.83 22.52
N MET A 166 -12.91 -2.81 21.64
CA MET A 166 -12.69 -4.24 21.81
C MET A 166 -11.98 -4.74 20.54
N PRO A 167 -10.96 -5.61 20.65
CA PRO A 167 -10.17 -6.03 19.50
C PRO A 167 -10.96 -7.02 18.65
N ALA A 168 -11.66 -6.52 17.63
CA ALA A 168 -12.30 -7.37 16.63
C ALA A 168 -11.28 -7.79 15.56
N LYS A 169 -11.00 -9.10 15.55
CA LYS A 169 -10.16 -9.86 14.61
C LYS A 169 -10.29 -9.37 13.16
N HIS A 170 -9.15 -9.11 12.52
CA HIS A 170 -9.08 -8.83 11.09
C HIS A 170 -9.65 -9.99 10.27
N LYS A 171 -10.61 -9.67 9.40
CA LYS A 171 -11.03 -10.55 8.31
C LYS A 171 -9.85 -10.58 7.33
N GLY A 172 -9.11 -11.68 7.37
CA GLY A 172 -7.88 -11.87 6.60
C GLY A 172 -8.08 -11.59 5.12
N SER A 173 -7.12 -10.83 4.57
CA SER A 173 -6.82 -10.75 3.16
C SER A 173 -6.77 -12.17 2.57
N ARG A 174 -7.66 -12.48 1.63
CA ARG A 174 -7.56 -13.70 0.81
C ARG A 174 -6.66 -13.39 -0.38
N SER A 175 -5.37 -13.63 -0.20
CA SER A 175 -4.44 -13.81 -1.32
C SER A 175 -4.80 -15.11 -2.05
N PRO A 176 -4.99 -15.12 -3.38
CA PRO A 176 -5.27 -16.32 -4.14
C PRO A 176 -3.95 -16.96 -4.58
N LEU A 177 -3.46 -17.97 -3.85
CA LEU A 177 -2.29 -18.75 -4.27
C LEU A 177 -2.54 -20.25 -4.05
N LEU A 178 -2.90 -20.92 -5.16
CA LEU A 178 -2.53 -22.28 -5.58
C LEU A 178 -2.74 -23.41 -4.55
N GLN A 179 -3.93 -24.02 -4.56
CA GLN A 179 -4.15 -25.34 -3.96
C GLN A 179 -4.05 -26.43 -5.04
N ARG A 180 -2.85 -26.99 -5.17
CA ARG A 180 -2.59 -28.20 -5.96
C ARG A 180 -3.26 -29.40 -5.27
N LYS A 181 -4.23 -30.00 -5.94
CA LYS A 181 -4.86 -31.28 -5.56
C LYS A 181 -3.79 -32.38 -5.49
N ILE A 182 -3.66 -33.04 -4.34
CA ILE A 182 -3.16 -34.42 -4.24
C ILE A 182 -4.16 -35.16 -3.36
N ALA A 183 -4.98 -36.00 -4.00
CA ALA A 183 -5.74 -37.05 -3.36
C ALA A 183 -4.97 -38.35 -3.57
N THR A 184 -4.85 -39.18 -2.53
CA THR A 184 -5.06 -40.65 -2.59
C THR A 184 -4.70 -41.25 -1.23
N GLY A 185 -5.72 -41.66 -0.48
CA GLY A 185 -5.61 -42.56 0.66
C GLY A 185 -6.62 -43.69 0.50
N SER A 186 -6.08 -44.88 0.21
CA SER A 186 -6.51 -46.24 0.60
C SER A 186 -7.98 -46.68 0.46
N SER A 187 -8.22 -47.61 -0.48
CA SER A 187 -9.06 -48.80 -0.24
C SER A 187 -8.91 -49.83 -1.38
N SER A 188 -8.20 -50.93 -1.11
CA SER A 188 -8.29 -52.25 -1.78
C SER A 188 -9.60 -52.96 -1.39
N PRO A 189 -10.09 -54.08 -2.01
CA PRO A 189 -9.31 -55.19 -2.62
C PRO A 189 -9.92 -55.87 -3.88
N GLN A 190 -9.11 -56.56 -4.70
CA GLN A 190 -9.53 -57.86 -5.29
C GLN A 190 -8.37 -58.70 -5.85
N THR A 191 -8.55 -60.01 -5.72
CA THR A 191 -7.61 -61.14 -5.81
C THR A 191 -7.45 -61.72 -7.22
N GLY A 192 -6.28 -62.29 -7.57
CA GLY A 192 -6.17 -63.12 -8.80
C GLY A 192 -4.78 -63.63 -9.24
N ARG A 193 -4.21 -64.58 -8.49
CA ARG A 193 -3.35 -65.75 -8.87
C ARG A 193 -2.52 -65.83 -10.20
N LYS A 194 -1.28 -66.34 -10.02
CA LYS A 194 -0.42 -67.24 -10.86
C LYS A 194 0.31 -66.60 -12.07
N ALA A 195 1.49 -67.02 -12.55
CA ALA A 195 2.60 -67.88 -12.08
C ALA A 195 3.77 -67.75 -13.11
N ALA A 196 5.01 -67.96 -12.63
CA ALA A 196 6.22 -68.51 -13.27
C ALA A 196 6.69 -68.07 -14.68
N GLY A 197 7.96 -67.66 -14.76
CA GLY A 197 8.75 -67.69 -16.00
C GLY A 197 10.07 -66.90 -15.93
N SER A 198 11.14 -67.52 -15.43
CA SER A 198 12.54 -67.14 -15.67
C SER A 198 13.14 -68.24 -16.56
N PRO A 199 14.09 -67.98 -17.50
CA PRO A 199 15.50 -68.05 -17.08
C PRO A 199 16.57 -67.30 -17.95
N ARG A 200 17.75 -67.16 -17.32
CA ARG A 200 19.15 -67.15 -17.88
C ARG A 200 19.88 -65.82 -18.20
N LEU A 201 20.88 -65.57 -17.35
CA LEU A 201 22.15 -64.79 -17.49
C LEU A 201 23.22 -65.66 -18.25
N PRO A 202 24.57 -65.42 -18.26
CA PRO A 202 25.47 -64.26 -17.98
C PRO A 202 26.70 -64.12 -18.95
N ARG A 203 27.47 -63.02 -18.87
CA ARG A 203 28.98 -62.99 -18.72
C ARG A 203 29.51 -61.53 -18.77
N LYS A 204 30.15 -61.03 -17.69
CA LYS A 204 31.61 -60.88 -17.43
C LYS A 204 32.31 -59.85 -18.35
N ALA A 205 33.23 -58.97 -17.94
CA ALA A 205 33.95 -58.65 -16.69
C ALA A 205 34.65 -57.28 -16.97
N GLU A 206 34.78 -56.34 -16.01
CA GLU A 206 36.05 -55.91 -15.34
C GLU A 206 37.15 -55.35 -16.29
N LEU A 207 37.97 -54.33 -16.00
CA LEU A 207 38.39 -53.57 -14.81
C LEU A 207 39.14 -52.29 -15.28
N GLU A 208 39.03 -51.24 -14.46
CA GLU A 208 40.01 -50.21 -14.05
C GLU A 208 41.19 -49.69 -14.93
N GLY A 209 41.25 -48.34 -15.03
CA GLY A 209 42.35 -47.50 -14.53
C GLY A 209 43.66 -47.34 -15.35
N PRO A 210 44.62 -46.48 -14.92
CA PRO A 210 44.67 -45.04 -15.25
C PRO A 210 46.04 -44.51 -15.79
N ALA A 211 46.11 -43.18 -16.05
CA ALA A 211 47.25 -42.24 -15.89
C ALA A 211 47.98 -41.60 -17.12
N LYS A 212 47.96 -40.25 -17.11
CA LYS A 212 48.98 -39.20 -17.47
C LYS A 212 49.99 -39.43 -18.62
N THR A 213 50.16 -38.43 -19.51
CA THR A 213 51.30 -37.45 -19.51
C THR A 213 51.32 -36.43 -20.67
N LYS A 214 51.74 -35.19 -20.32
CA LYS A 214 52.61 -34.16 -20.99
C LYS A 214 52.29 -33.58 -22.40
N GLY A 215 52.39 -32.24 -22.49
CA GLY A 215 52.38 -31.39 -23.71
C GLY A 215 53.66 -31.47 -24.57
N PRO A 216 54.03 -30.49 -25.46
CA PRO A 216 53.92 -29.04 -25.25
C PRO A 216 53.63 -28.11 -26.49
N LYS A 217 53.43 -26.81 -26.17
CA LYS A 217 53.88 -25.53 -26.79
C LYS A 217 53.62 -25.19 -28.28
N SER A 218 53.10 -23.96 -28.48
CA SER A 218 53.82 -22.84 -29.10
C SER A 218 53.54 -21.56 -28.33
#